data_AF-A0ABD3FFD1-F1
#
_entry.id   AF-A0ABD3FFD1-F1
#
_cell.length_a   1.000
_cell.length_b   1.000
_cell.length_c   1.000
_cell.angle_alpha   90.00
_cell.angle_beta   90.00
_cell.angle_gamma   90.00
#
_symmetry.space_group_name_H-M   'P 1'
#
loop_
_entity.id
_entity.type
_entity.pdbx_description
1 polymer ?
#
loop_
_entity_poly.entity_id
_entity_poly.type
_entity_poly.pdbx_seq_one_letter_code
_entity_poly.pdbx_strand_id
1 'polypeptide(L)'
;MVDKQFILMGSPGTGKSCILALICIYIAVVYDRPVVWFRQVGGGWGSQITTRLFYQGKYYKWEDSEGENYENLYEYLKVVDNVKTCWSCLTGMPQCQIVKKRWFNRFRMLATSGQFTVKSEGAEFTEFALYRTGGRRIWKV
;
A
#
# COMPACT_ATOMS: atom_id res chain seq x y z
N MET A 1 7.34 6.85 -12.19
CA MET A 1 6.23 5.88 -12.13
C MET A 1 6.69 4.74 -11.23
N VAL A 2 5.80 4.01 -10.56
CA VAL A 2 6.19 2.78 -9.85
C VAL A 2 6.20 1.64 -10.86
N ASP A 3 7.35 1.00 -11.06
CA ASP A 3 7.53 0.00 -12.12
C ASP A 3 6.86 -1.35 -11.82
N LYS A 4 6.62 -1.67 -10.54
CA LYS A 4 5.96 -2.91 -10.09
C LYS A 4 5.08 -2.67 -8.88
N GLN A 5 3.87 -3.22 -8.91
CA GLN A 5 2.91 -3.16 -7.80
C GLN A 5 2.53 -4.56 -7.33
N PHE A 6 2.45 -4.73 -6.02
CA PHE A 6 2.01 -5.96 -5.37
C PHE A 6 0.71 -5.70 -4.61
N ILE A 7 -0.28 -6.57 -4.81
CA ILE A 7 -1.59 -6.41 -4.19
C ILE A 7 -1.91 -7.66 -3.40
N LEU A 8 -1.91 -7.52 -2.08
CA LEU A 8 -2.29 -8.54 -1.13
C LEU A 8 -3.81 -8.44 -0.89
N MET A 9 -4.55 -9.32 -1.56
CA MET A 9 -6.01 -9.45 -1.44
C MET A 9 -6.38 -10.63 -0.53
N GLY A 10 -7.57 -10.56 0.07
CA GLY A 10 -8.14 -11.68 0.82
C GLY A 10 -9.19 -11.23 1.82
N SER A 11 -9.95 -12.16 2.39
CA SER A 11 -11.06 -11.85 3.30
C SER A 11 -10.64 -10.98 4.49
N PRO A 12 -11.53 -10.16 5.07
CA PRO A 12 -11.26 -9.45 6.32
C PRO A 12 -10.73 -10.40 7.41
N GLY A 13 -9.81 -9.93 8.24
CA GLY A 13 -9.25 -10.73 9.35
C GLY A 13 -8.10 -11.69 9.00
N THR A 14 -7.77 -11.91 7.72
CA THR A 14 -6.69 -12.86 7.32
C THR A 14 -5.25 -12.38 7.57
N GLY A 15 -5.05 -11.33 8.37
CA GLY A 15 -3.71 -10.86 8.72
C GLY A 15 -2.97 -10.05 7.65
N LYS A 16 -3.60 -9.68 6.53
CA LYS A 16 -2.96 -8.92 5.42
C LYS A 16 -2.23 -7.66 5.87
N SER A 17 -2.87 -6.86 6.74
CA SER A 17 -2.26 -5.65 7.29
C SER A 17 -1.04 -5.95 8.17
N CYS A 18 -1.04 -7.10 8.85
CA CYS A 18 0.10 -7.53 9.67
C CYS A 18 1.25 -7.98 8.78
N ILE A 19 0.96 -8.77 7.73
CA ILE A 19 1.95 -9.19 6.73
C ILE A 19 2.59 -7.97 6.07
N LEU A 20 1.77 -7.01 5.60
CA LEU A 20 2.30 -5.78 5.03
C LEU A 20 3.16 -4.99 6.03
N ALA A 21 2.73 -4.87 7.30
CA ALA A 21 3.53 -4.21 8.33
C ALA A 21 4.89 -4.88 8.53
N LEU A 22 4.94 -6.21 8.56
CA LEU A 22 6.18 -6.97 8.67
C LEU A 22 7.08 -6.75 7.46
N ILE A 23 6.53 -6.71 6.24
CA ILE A 23 7.30 -6.41 5.03
C ILE A 23 7.84 -4.97 5.09
N CYS A 24 7.02 -3.99 5.50
CA CYS A 24 7.46 -2.60 5.69
C CYS A 24 8.63 -2.51 6.67
N ILE A 25 8.55 -3.17 7.82
CA ILE A 25 9.62 -3.19 8.82
C ILE A 25 10.87 -3.89 8.26
N TYR A 26 10.71 -5.04 7.61
CA TYR A 26 11.82 -5.76 6.98
C TYR A 26 12.54 -4.89 5.94
N ILE A 27 11.80 -4.15 5.11
CA ILE A 27 12.38 -3.23 4.14
C ILE A 27 13.13 -2.09 4.82
N ALA A 28 12.54 -1.48 5.84
CA ALA A 28 13.16 -0.38 6.55
C ALA A 28 14.43 -0.79 7.31
N VAL A 29 14.44 -2.00 7.89
CA VAL A 29 15.54 -2.46 8.76
C VAL A 29 16.63 -3.17 7.96
N VAL A 30 16.26 -4.11 7.08
CA VAL A 30 17.22 -5.00 6.41
C VAL A 30 17.77 -4.38 5.13
N TYR A 31 16.94 -3.64 4.40
CA TYR A 31 17.38 -2.96 3.18
C TYR A 31 17.75 -1.49 3.40
N ASP A 32 17.58 -0.98 4.63
CA ASP A 32 17.80 0.43 4.99
C ASP A 32 17.11 1.40 4.01
N ARG A 33 15.84 1.12 3.68
CA ARG A 33 15.05 1.92 2.73
C ARG A 33 13.92 2.68 3.42
N PRO A 34 13.65 3.93 3.00
CA PRO A 34 12.47 4.65 3.47
C PRO A 34 11.20 3.87 3.14
N VAL A 35 10.27 3.81 4.10
CA VAL A 35 8.94 3.23 3.88
C VAL A 35 7.88 4.20 4.33
N VAL A 36 7.03 4.63 3.39
CA VAL A 36 5.81 5.39 3.68
C VAL A 36 4.63 4.42 3.65
N TRP A 37 3.86 4.37 4.72
CA TRP A 37 2.71 3.49 4.85
C TRP A 37 1.47 4.27 5.24
N PHE A 38 0.52 4.37 4.31
CA PHE A 38 -0.82 4.86 4.57
C PHE A 38 -1.73 3.70 5.01
N ARG A 39 -2.32 3.84 6.18
CA ARG A 39 -3.17 2.82 6.79
C ARG A 39 -4.52 3.40 7.14
N GLN A 40 -5.57 2.86 6.52
CA GLN A 40 -6.96 3.10 6.86
C GLN A 40 -7.52 1.89 7.63
N VAL A 41 -8.03 2.14 8.83
CA VAL A 41 -8.69 1.12 9.67
C VAL A 41 -10.15 1.53 9.83
N GLY A 42 -11.07 0.70 9.33
CA GLY A 42 -12.51 0.98 9.35
C GLY A 42 -13.00 1.70 8.09
N GLY A 43 -14.24 1.41 7.69
CA GLY A 43 -14.87 1.88 6.43
C GLY A 43 -16.07 2.81 6.63
N GLY A 44 -16.08 3.62 7.69
CA GLY A 44 -17.19 4.51 8.04
C GLY A 44 -16.78 5.62 9.02
N TRP A 45 -17.76 6.31 9.61
CA TRP A 45 -17.56 7.34 10.62
C TRP A 45 -16.78 6.75 11.82
N GLY A 46 -15.55 7.24 12.04
CA GLY A 46 -14.61 6.69 13.03
C GLY A 46 -13.44 5.90 12.45
N SER A 47 -13.22 5.92 11.13
CA SER A 47 -12.03 5.30 10.56
C SER A 47 -10.76 6.00 11.06
N GLN A 48 -9.88 5.25 11.73
CA GLN A 48 -8.53 5.73 12.04
C GLN A 48 -7.68 5.61 10.78
N ILE A 49 -7.34 6.76 10.21
CA ILE A 49 -6.49 6.87 9.05
C ILE A 49 -5.18 7.50 9.50
N THR A 50 -4.08 6.80 9.22
CA THR A 50 -2.75 7.22 9.65
C THR A 50 -1.75 7.05 8.54
N THR A 51 -0.86 8.02 8.39
CA THR A 51 0.37 7.86 7.62
C THR A 51 1.52 7.55 8.56
N ARG A 52 2.38 6.63 8.15
CA ARG A 52 3.54 6.16 8.90
C ARG A 52 4.77 6.28 8.05
N LEU A 53 5.89 6.67 8.65
CA LEU A 53 7.18 6.73 7.98
C LEU A 53 8.19 5.92 8.78
N PHE A 54 8.85 5.00 8.11
CA PHE A 54 10.08 4.39 8.59
C PHE A 54 11.23 5.02 7.82
N TYR A 55 12.12 5.72 8.51
CA TYR A 55 13.23 6.44 7.88
C TYR A 55 14.39 6.58 8.85
N GLN A 56 15.59 6.22 8.40
CA GLN A 56 16.84 6.31 9.19
C GLN A 56 16.71 5.68 10.59
N GLY A 57 16.18 4.45 10.64
CA GLY A 57 15.98 3.70 11.88
C GLY A 57 14.89 4.23 12.82
N LYS A 58 14.13 5.27 12.41
CA LYS A 58 13.07 5.87 13.22
C LYS A 58 11.69 5.57 12.65
N TYR A 59 10.70 5.49 13.55
CA TYR A 59 9.29 5.30 13.22
C TYR A 59 8.50 6.55 13.60
N TYR A 60 7.78 7.09 12.62
CA TYR A 60 6.90 8.24 12.76
C TYR A 60 5.48 7.87 12.37
N LYS A 61 4.50 8.54 12.99
CA LYS A 61 3.07 8.30 12.75
C LYS A 61 2.31 9.62 12.87
N TRP A 62 1.44 9.87 11.90
CA TRP A 62 0.52 11.00 11.87
C TRP A 62 -0.90 10.51 11.65
N GLU A 63 -1.87 11.22 12.22
CA GLU A 63 -3.25 11.15 11.75
C GLU A 63 -3.31 11.77 10.35
N ASP A 64 -4.05 11.13 9.45
CA ASP A 64 -4.05 11.54 8.05
C ASP A 64 -5.38 11.20 7.37
N SER A 65 -6.46 11.80 7.87
CA SER A 65 -7.84 11.54 7.39
C SER A 65 -7.98 11.72 5.88
N GLU A 66 -7.29 12.71 5.31
CA GLU A 66 -7.36 13.03 3.89
C GLU A 66 -6.17 12.52 3.08
N GLY A 67 -5.16 11.91 3.68
CA GLY A 67 -4.00 11.41 2.93
C GLY A 67 -3.02 12.47 2.48
N GLU A 68 -3.12 13.70 2.99
CA GLU A 68 -2.24 14.81 2.63
C GLU A 68 -0.80 14.53 3.08
N ASN A 69 -0.62 13.95 4.28
CA ASN A 69 0.72 13.60 4.76
C ASN A 69 1.34 12.51 3.89
N TYR A 70 0.55 11.53 3.45
CA TYR A 70 1.01 10.52 2.51
C TYR A 70 1.46 11.13 1.18
N GLU A 71 0.67 12.03 0.59
CA GLU A 71 0.99 12.68 -0.68
C GLU A 71 2.27 13.50 -0.59
N ASN A 72 2.39 14.31 0.47
CA ASN A 72 3.55 15.16 0.69
C ASN A 72 4.81 14.32 0.88
N LEU A 73 4.75 13.26 1.69
CA LEU A 73 5.89 12.35 1.88
C LEU A 73 6.24 11.60 0.59
N TYR A 74 5.24 11.18 -0.17
CA TYR A 74 5.44 10.50 -1.45
C TYR A 74 6.18 11.39 -2.44
N GLU A 75 5.73 12.63 -2.65
CA GLU A 75 6.39 13.55 -3.59
C GLU A 75 7.76 14.00 -3.07
N TYR A 76 7.90 14.27 -1.77
CA TYR A 76 9.19 14.64 -1.19
C TYR A 76 10.25 13.55 -1.35
N LEU A 77 9.93 12.31 -0.95
CA LEU A 77 10.89 11.18 -1.02
C LEU A 77 11.16 10.73 -2.46
N LYS A 78 10.23 10.99 -3.38
CA LYS A 78 10.46 10.78 -4.81
C LYS A 78 11.53 11.72 -5.37
N VAL A 79 11.62 12.95 -4.86
CA VAL A 79 12.60 13.96 -5.29
C VAL A 79 13.94 13.78 -4.57
N VAL A 80 13.92 13.65 -3.25
CA VAL A 80 15.14 13.61 -2.43
C VAL A 80 15.91 12.31 -2.62
N ASP A 81 15.20 11.21 -2.82
CA ASP A 81 15.78 9.87 -2.67
C ASP A 81 15.84 9.07 -3.98
N ASN A 82 15.37 9.68 -5.09
CA ASN A 82 15.15 9.05 -6.39
C ASN A 82 14.17 7.86 -6.27
N VAL A 83 13.08 7.86 -7.06
CA VAL A 83 11.88 6.99 -6.94
C VAL A 83 12.12 5.48 -6.73
N LYS A 84 13.34 5.01 -7.03
CA LYS A 84 13.76 3.61 -6.86
C LYS A 84 14.01 3.21 -5.40
N THR A 85 14.20 4.13 -4.47
CA THR A 85 14.61 3.81 -3.08
C THR A 85 13.45 3.73 -2.08
N CYS A 86 12.52 4.69 -2.08
CA CYS A 86 11.38 4.72 -1.16
C CYS A 86 10.31 3.68 -1.53
N TRP A 87 9.79 3.00 -0.50
CA TRP A 87 8.67 2.07 -0.61
C TRP A 87 7.38 2.67 -0.08
N SER A 88 6.46 3.00 -0.98
CA SER A 88 5.13 3.46 -0.63
C SER A 88 4.12 2.30 -0.55
N CYS A 89 3.40 2.23 0.55
CA CYS A 89 2.51 1.13 0.90
C CYS A 89 1.14 1.64 1.33
N LEU A 90 0.08 0.93 0.96
CA LEU A 90 -1.30 1.24 1.30
C LEU A 90 -1.96 0.07 2.03
N THR A 91 -2.85 0.36 2.98
CA THR A 91 -3.67 -0.66 3.65
C THR A 91 -5.07 -0.20 3.92
N GLY A 92 -6.04 -1.10 3.70
CA GLY A 92 -7.44 -0.90 4.07
C GLY A 92 -8.21 0.05 3.15
N MET A 93 -7.55 0.58 2.13
CA MET A 93 -8.20 1.42 1.12
C MET A 93 -8.97 0.56 0.11
N PRO A 94 -10.24 0.89 -0.18
CA PRO A 94 -10.94 0.34 -1.32
C PRO A 94 -10.46 1.00 -2.62
N GLN A 95 -10.58 0.27 -3.74
CA GLN A 95 -10.15 0.75 -5.05
C GLN A 95 -10.77 2.10 -5.41
N CYS A 96 -12.05 2.32 -5.13
CA CYS A 96 -12.74 3.59 -5.43
C CYS A 96 -12.07 4.81 -4.77
N GLN A 97 -11.51 4.66 -3.57
CA GLN A 97 -10.79 5.74 -2.89
C GLN A 97 -9.42 5.98 -3.53
N ILE A 98 -8.72 4.91 -3.92
CA ILE A 98 -7.45 5.02 -4.66
C ILE A 98 -7.66 5.74 -6.00
N VAL A 99 -8.79 5.44 -6.68
CA VAL A 99 -9.21 6.14 -7.91
C VAL A 99 -9.44 7.61 -7.64
N LYS A 100 -10.28 7.92 -6.64
CA LYS A 100 -10.65 9.29 -6.28
C LYS A 100 -9.43 10.14 -5.94
N LYS A 101 -8.44 9.56 -5.25
CA LYS A 101 -7.18 10.24 -4.89
C LYS A 101 -6.12 10.21 -6.00
N ARG A 102 -6.37 9.55 -7.14
CA ARG A 102 -5.40 9.38 -8.24
C ARG A 102 -4.08 8.72 -7.79
N TRP A 103 -4.18 7.79 -6.83
CA TRP A 103 -3.01 7.11 -6.24
C TRP A 103 -2.62 5.81 -6.93
N PHE A 104 -3.25 5.47 -8.06
CA PHE A 104 -3.00 4.21 -8.78
C PHE A 104 -1.53 3.91 -8.99
N ASN A 105 -0.73 4.90 -9.39
CA ASN A 105 0.69 4.72 -9.67
C ASN A 105 1.60 5.22 -8.52
N ARG A 106 1.04 5.35 -7.31
CA ARG A 106 1.73 5.94 -6.15
C ARG A 106 2.05 4.94 -5.05
N PHE A 107 1.86 3.65 -5.26
CA PHE A 107 2.20 2.60 -4.28
C PHE A 107 2.93 1.44 -4.93
N ARG A 108 3.81 0.79 -4.16
CA ARG A 108 4.43 -0.50 -4.48
C ARG A 108 3.66 -1.66 -3.88
N MET A 109 3.03 -1.47 -2.72
CA MET A 109 2.25 -2.53 -2.07
C MET A 109 0.89 -2.03 -1.59
N LEU A 110 -0.14 -2.85 -1.80
CA LEU A 110 -1.49 -2.61 -1.29
C LEU A 110 -2.01 -3.85 -0.58
N ALA A 111 -2.45 -3.69 0.67
CA ALA A 111 -3.20 -4.72 1.39
C ALA A 111 -4.67 -4.31 1.52
N THR A 112 -5.58 -5.07 0.88
CA THR A 112 -7.01 -4.72 0.86
C THR A 112 -7.90 -5.96 0.93
N SER A 113 -9.08 -5.80 1.54
CA SER A 113 -10.06 -6.89 1.65
C SER A 113 -11.04 -6.94 0.47
N GLY A 114 -11.09 -5.89 -0.35
CA GLY A 114 -11.91 -5.84 -1.56
C GLY A 114 -11.19 -6.45 -2.76
N GLN A 115 -11.95 -6.78 -3.81
CA GLN A 115 -11.35 -7.03 -5.12
C GLN A 115 -10.70 -5.75 -5.64
N PHE A 116 -9.50 -5.88 -6.19
CA PHE A 116 -8.80 -4.80 -6.86
C PHE A 116 -8.60 -5.18 -8.31
N THR A 117 -9.29 -4.49 -9.22
CA THR A 117 -9.20 -4.72 -10.66
C THR A 117 -8.29 -3.65 -11.26
N VAL A 118 -7.15 -4.05 -11.80
CA VAL A 118 -6.26 -3.12 -12.51
C VAL A 118 -6.92 -2.77 -13.86
N LYS A 119 -7.83 -1.78 -13.88
CA LYS A 119 -8.27 -1.18 -15.14
C LYS A 119 -7.19 -0.20 -15.56
N SER A 120 -6.32 -0.68 -16.44
CA SER A 120 -5.17 0.03 -16.99
C SER A 120 -5.59 1.29 -17.76
N GLU A 121 -5.11 2.44 -17.32
CA GLU A 121 -4.51 3.39 -18.25
C GLU A 121 -3.00 3.36 -17.96
N GLY A 122 -2.36 2.30 -18.45
CA GLY A 122 -0.91 2.07 -18.40
C GLY A 122 -0.40 1.33 -17.17
N ALA A 123 -0.25 0.00 -17.28
CA ALA A 123 0.83 -0.75 -16.62
C ALA A 123 0.80 -2.23 -17.06
N GLU A 124 1.86 -2.66 -17.76
CA GLU A 124 2.24 -4.07 -17.82
C GLU A 124 2.82 -4.51 -16.46
N PHE A 125 2.64 -5.80 -16.15
CA PHE A 125 3.26 -6.60 -15.08
C PHE A 125 2.80 -6.33 -13.63
N THR A 126 1.74 -7.04 -13.21
CA THR A 126 1.40 -7.28 -11.79
C THR A 126 1.62 -8.76 -11.46
N GLU A 127 2.43 -9.07 -10.43
CA GLU A 127 2.49 -10.41 -9.83
C GLU A 127 1.45 -10.49 -8.70
N PHE A 128 0.49 -11.39 -8.83
CA PHE A 128 -0.56 -11.62 -7.83
C PHE A 128 -0.17 -12.77 -6.89
N ALA A 129 -0.13 -12.52 -5.58
CA ALA A 129 -0.03 -13.59 -4.58
C ALA A 129 -1.44 -13.98 -4.10
N LEU A 130 -1.87 -15.19 -4.43
CA LEU A 130 -3.20 -15.73 -4.09
C LEU A 130 -3.06 -16.81 -3.02
N TYR A 131 -3.57 -16.57 -1.81
CA TYR A 131 -3.73 -17.62 -0.80
C TYR A 131 -5.17 -18.13 -0.78
N ARG A 132 -5.34 -19.45 -0.89
CA ARG A 132 -6.62 -20.13 -1.08
C ARG A 132 -6.97 -20.91 0.19
N THR A 133 -8.12 -20.63 0.79
CA THR A 133 -8.80 -21.54 1.72
C THR A 133 -10.19 -21.83 1.17
N GLY A 134 -10.42 -23.08 0.74
CA GLY A 134 -11.75 -23.59 0.40
C GLY A 134 -12.22 -23.37 -1.05
N GLY A 135 -12.20 -24.44 -1.84
CA GLY A 135 -13.35 -24.78 -2.68
C GLY A 135 -13.45 -24.25 -4.11
N ARG A 136 -13.00 -23.04 -4.48
CA ARG A 136 -13.07 -22.59 -5.89
C ARG A 136 -11.84 -21.79 -6.32
N ARG A 137 -11.31 -22.13 -7.50
CA ARG A 137 -10.30 -21.41 -8.28
C ARG A 137 -10.95 -21.13 -9.63
N ILE A 138 -10.47 -20.09 -10.31
CA ILE A 138 -10.35 -19.84 -11.77
C ILE A 138 -10.65 -18.35 -12.03
N TRP A 139 -9.66 -17.44 -12.10
CA TRP A 139 -8.61 -17.09 -13.10
C TRP A 139 -9.10 -16.17 -14.23
N LYS A 140 -8.38 -15.06 -14.51
CA LYS A 140 -7.78 -14.78 -15.84
C LYS A 140 -6.85 -13.55 -15.83
N VAL A 141 -5.87 -13.64 -16.73
CA VAL A 141 -4.75 -12.74 -17.07
C VAL A 141 -5.21 -11.32 -17.36
#